data_AF-W9Y3B1-F1
#
_entry.id   AF-W9Y3B1-F1
#
_cell.length_a   1.000
_cell.length_b   1.000
_cell.length_c   1.000
_cell.angle_alpha   90.00
_cell.angle_beta   90.00
_cell.angle_gamma   90.00
#
_symmetry.space_group_name_H-M   'P 1'
#
loop_
_entity.id
_entity.type
_entity.pdbx_description
1 polymer ?
#
loop_
_entity_poly.entity_id
_entity_poly.type
_entity_poly.pdbx_seq_one_letter_code
_entity_poly.pdbx_strand_id
1 'polypeptide(L)'
;MDSENTNTNTNTNTNTNTNTNTNTNTNTNTNTNTNTNTKNPRRLVFRFHQAHVREEIAILDRFFRLFGPESFLPVDFRSADFHSHLMAPNESPMMHIVLDLYSKTSPDVDVDKVEYQVFQVKKRKDEFEFERLNEAACRQARSRCNVLDVVWGADRRQPKEVEGDHPHTQNTAQSSDTSVS
;
A
#
# COMPACT_ATOMS: atom_id res chain seq x y z
N MET A 1 59.33 -62.63 26.62
CA MET A 1 59.41 -61.75 27.79
C MET A 1 59.82 -60.38 27.25
N ASP A 2 59.04 -59.31 27.29
CA ASP A 2 57.73 -59.05 27.89
C ASP A 2 57.02 -57.94 27.10
N SER A 3 55.70 -57.94 27.21
CA SER A 3 54.72 -57.28 26.34
C SER A 3 54.67 -55.76 26.47
N GLU A 4 54.52 -55.10 25.33
CA GLU A 4 54.07 -53.71 25.19
C GLU A 4 52.61 -53.59 25.70
N ASN A 5 52.38 -52.67 26.64
CA ASN A 5 51.05 -52.29 27.08
C ASN A 5 50.64 -50.98 26.41
N THR A 6 49.96 -51.06 25.27
CA THR A 6 49.42 -49.90 24.55
C THR A 6 47.94 -49.73 24.90
N ASN A 7 47.65 -48.87 25.87
CA ASN A 7 46.27 -48.57 26.25
C ASN A 7 45.71 -47.47 25.32
N THR A 8 44.75 -47.81 24.46
CA THR A 8 44.09 -46.87 23.53
C THR A 8 42.74 -46.47 24.10
N ASN A 9 42.61 -45.20 24.52
CA ASN A 9 41.33 -44.65 24.97
C ASN A 9 40.72 -43.78 23.85
N THR A 10 39.62 -44.24 23.26
CA THR A 10 38.87 -43.52 22.22
C THR A 10 37.76 -42.71 22.88
N ASN A 11 37.87 -41.38 22.87
CA ASN A 11 36.78 -40.50 23.30
C ASN A 11 36.21 -39.73 22.10
N THR A 12 34.97 -40.04 21.74
CA THR A 12 34.21 -39.36 20.68
C THR A 12 33.45 -38.19 21.30
N ASN A 13 33.86 -36.95 20.99
CA ASN A 13 33.15 -35.76 21.45
C ASN A 13 32.41 -35.11 20.26
N THR A 14 31.08 -35.21 20.25
CA THR A 14 30.20 -34.54 19.29
C THR A 14 29.90 -33.14 19.80
N ASN A 15 30.48 -32.11 19.18
CA ASN A 15 30.20 -30.73 19.54
C ASN A 15 29.29 -30.09 18.47
N THR A 16 28.01 -29.91 18.80
CA THR A 16 27.03 -29.19 17.97
C THR A 16 27.16 -27.71 18.25
N ASN A 17 27.83 -26.97 17.37
CA ASN A 17 27.97 -25.53 17.49
C ASN A 17 26.87 -24.83 16.67
N THR A 18 25.80 -24.37 17.34
CA THR A 18 24.74 -23.55 16.74
C THR A 18 25.24 -22.11 16.67
N ASN A 19 25.73 -21.70 15.50
CA ASN A 19 26.18 -20.32 15.30
C ASN A 19 24.99 -19.45 14.84
N THR A 20 24.38 -18.73 15.78
CA THR A 20 23.33 -17.74 15.49
C THR A 20 23.98 -16.48 14.92
N ASN A 21 24.01 -16.35 13.60
CA ASN A 21 24.54 -15.16 12.94
C ASN A 21 23.46 -14.06 12.90
N THR A 22 23.50 -13.14 13.86
CA THR A 22 22.65 -11.93 13.87
C THR A 22 23.24 -10.92 12.89
N ASN A 23 22.74 -10.92 11.66
CA ASN A 23 23.13 -9.91 10.67
C ASN A 23 22.37 -8.60 10.94
N THR A 24 23.00 -7.67 11.65
CA THR A 24 22.48 -6.32 11.87
C THR A 24 22.67 -5.51 10.60
N ASN A 25 21.65 -5.49 9.74
CA ASN A 25 21.67 -4.67 8.53
C ASN A 25 21.31 -3.21 8.91
N THR A 26 22.32 -2.38 9.13
CA THR A 26 22.17 -0.93 9.33
C THR A 26 21.84 -0.29 7.98
N ASN A 27 20.55 -0.16 7.68
CA ASN A 27 20.10 0.52 6.46
C ASN A 27 20.03 2.03 6.75
N THR A 28 20.98 2.79 6.21
CA THR A 28 20.96 4.26 6.23
C THR A 28 19.81 4.73 5.34
N ASN A 29 18.67 5.07 5.96
CA ASN A 29 17.55 5.66 5.25
C ASN A 29 17.91 7.10 4.87
N THR A 30 18.39 7.32 3.65
CA THR A 30 18.53 8.66 3.09
C THR A 30 17.11 9.22 2.86
N ASN A 31 16.57 9.89 3.87
CA ASN A 31 15.35 10.67 3.77
C ASN A 31 15.62 11.88 2.86
N THR A 32 15.54 11.69 1.55
CA THR A 32 15.35 12.81 0.62
C THR A 32 13.92 13.29 0.81
N ASN A 33 13.70 14.20 1.78
CA ASN A 33 12.48 14.99 1.89
C ASN A 33 12.36 15.86 0.63
N THR A 34 11.83 15.26 -0.43
CA THR A 34 11.36 16.02 -1.59
C THR A 34 10.02 16.61 -1.19
N ASN A 35 10.07 17.68 -0.38
CA ASN A 35 8.95 18.60 -0.18
C ASN A 35 8.65 19.26 -1.52
N THR A 36 8.06 18.51 -2.44
CA THR A 36 7.58 19.04 -3.70
C THR A 36 6.19 19.54 -3.41
N ASN A 37 6.08 20.83 -3.11
CA ASN A 37 4.84 21.59 -2.97
C ASN A 37 4.08 21.73 -4.33
N THR A 38 4.33 20.80 -5.25
CA THR A 38 3.68 20.71 -6.56
C THR A 38 2.67 19.58 -6.48
N LYS A 39 1.39 19.92 -6.68
CA LYS A 39 0.26 18.98 -6.80
C LYS A 39 0.40 18.12 -8.06
N ASN A 40 1.42 17.28 -8.09
CA ASN A 40 1.70 16.40 -9.21
C ASN A 40 1.01 15.05 -8.94
N PRO A 41 0.20 14.54 -9.88
CA PRO A 41 -0.43 13.23 -9.75
C PRO A 41 0.61 12.12 -9.61
N ARG A 42 0.46 11.30 -8.57
CA ARG A 42 1.37 10.18 -8.27
C ARG A 42 0.61 9.03 -7.64
N ARG A 43 1.03 7.80 -7.94
CA ARG A 43 0.51 6.57 -7.33
C ARG A 43 1.53 6.01 -6.34
N LEU A 44 1.18 5.99 -5.07
CA LEU A 44 2.00 5.35 -4.04
C LEU A 44 1.48 3.94 -3.78
N VAL A 45 2.40 3.01 -3.53
CA VAL A 45 2.05 1.62 -3.18
C VAL A 45 2.78 1.21 -1.92
N PHE A 46 2.03 0.97 -0.85
CA PHE A 46 2.56 0.49 0.42
C PHE A 46 2.46 -1.02 0.48
N ARG A 47 3.58 -1.71 0.61
CA ARG A 47 3.68 -3.16 0.80
C ARG A 47 3.85 -3.46 2.28
N PHE A 48 2.90 -4.17 2.88
CA PHE A 48 2.92 -4.43 4.32
C PHE A 48 2.38 -5.82 4.66
N HIS A 49 2.70 -6.33 5.84
CA HIS A 49 2.24 -7.64 6.27
C HIS A 49 0.75 -7.61 6.63
N GLN A 50 -0.01 -8.66 6.27
CA GLN A 50 -1.46 -8.74 6.47
C GLN A 50 -1.92 -8.54 7.92
N ALA A 51 -1.05 -8.79 8.90
CA ALA A 51 -1.31 -8.51 10.31
C ALA A 51 -1.68 -7.04 10.59
N HIS A 52 -1.24 -6.11 9.72
CA HIS A 52 -1.48 -4.67 9.86
C HIS A 52 -2.62 -4.15 8.97
N VAL A 53 -3.47 -5.04 8.43
CA VAL A 53 -4.58 -4.65 7.53
C VAL A 53 -5.57 -3.65 8.15
N ARG A 54 -5.76 -3.73 9.47
CA ARG A 54 -6.64 -2.82 10.22
C ARG A 54 -5.98 -1.47 10.54
N GLU A 55 -4.72 -1.29 10.18
CA GLU A 55 -3.92 -0.12 10.54
C GLU A 55 -3.71 0.82 9.34
N GLU A 56 -4.52 0.72 8.26
CA GLU A 56 -4.43 1.58 7.06
C GLU A 56 -4.33 3.06 7.43
N ILE A 57 -5.22 3.56 8.30
CA ILE A 57 -5.23 4.96 8.72
C ILE A 57 -3.91 5.35 9.40
N ALA A 58 -3.39 4.49 10.29
CA ALA A 58 -2.15 4.75 11.01
C ALA A 58 -0.93 4.70 10.09
N ILE A 59 -0.92 3.81 9.09
CA ILE A 59 0.10 3.76 8.05
C ILE A 59 0.10 5.07 7.25
N LEU A 60 -1.08 5.51 6.77
CA LEU A 60 -1.19 6.74 5.98
C LEU A 60 -0.88 8.00 6.79
N ASP A 61 -1.39 8.11 8.03
CA ASP A 61 -1.11 9.24 8.93
C ASP A 61 0.39 9.37 9.20
N ARG A 62 1.05 8.25 9.49
CA ARG A 62 2.50 8.25 9.70
C ARG A 62 3.25 8.63 8.42
N PHE A 63 2.84 8.10 7.27
CA PHE A 63 3.48 8.44 6.00
C PHE A 63 3.38 9.93 5.70
N PHE A 64 2.19 10.51 5.80
CA PHE A 64 1.98 11.93 5.50
C PHE A 64 2.66 12.85 6.52
N ARG A 65 2.76 12.46 7.79
CA ARG A 65 3.56 13.19 8.80
C ARG A 65 5.05 13.23 8.45
N LEU A 66 5.58 12.21 7.76
CA LEU A 66 7.00 12.12 7.41
C LEU A 66 7.34 12.73 6.05
N PHE A 67 6.47 12.51 5.05
CA PHE A 67 6.78 12.77 3.64
C PHE A 67 5.69 13.58 2.91
N GLY A 68 4.54 13.80 3.54
CA GLY A 68 3.36 14.38 2.94
C GLY A 68 3.24 15.90 3.14
N PRO A 69 2.39 16.55 2.33
CA PRO A 69 1.96 17.91 2.63
C PRO A 69 1.07 17.93 3.89
N GLU A 70 1.17 19.01 4.67
CA GLU A 70 0.30 19.22 5.84
C GLU A 70 -1.19 19.22 5.48
N SER A 71 -1.55 19.55 4.23
CA SER A 71 -2.93 19.54 3.74
C SER A 71 -3.59 18.15 3.73
N PHE A 72 -2.82 17.07 3.89
CA PHE A 72 -3.34 15.71 4.06
C PHE A 72 -3.42 15.26 5.52
N LEU A 73 -3.14 16.15 6.47
CA LEU A 73 -3.21 15.90 7.90
C LEU A 73 -4.32 16.75 8.57
N PRO A 74 -5.08 16.18 9.51
CA PRO A 74 -5.18 14.75 9.78
C PRO A 74 -5.73 14.00 8.56
N VAL A 75 -5.43 12.71 8.46
CA VAL A 75 -5.90 11.92 7.32
C VAL A 75 -7.42 11.82 7.33
N ASP A 76 -8.05 12.55 6.42
CA ASP A 76 -9.48 12.48 6.15
C ASP A 76 -9.72 12.06 4.71
N PHE A 77 -10.13 10.80 4.53
CA PHE A 77 -10.43 10.23 3.21
C PHE A 77 -11.53 10.98 2.45
N ARG A 78 -12.40 11.72 3.14
CA ARG A 78 -13.50 12.45 2.49
C ARG A 78 -12.99 13.74 1.86
N SER A 79 -12.26 14.56 2.61
CA SER A 79 -11.82 15.88 2.16
C SER A 79 -10.47 15.88 1.45
N ALA A 80 -9.56 14.96 1.80
CA ALA A 80 -8.23 14.93 1.22
C ALA A 80 -8.27 14.55 -0.27
N ASP A 81 -7.41 15.18 -1.05
CA ASP A 81 -7.28 14.93 -2.48
C ASP A 81 -6.46 13.67 -2.77
N PHE A 82 -6.99 12.52 -2.35
CA PHE A 82 -6.48 11.22 -2.72
C PHE A 82 -7.58 10.14 -2.67
N HIS A 83 -7.32 9.01 -3.33
CA HIS A 83 -8.09 7.78 -3.19
C HIS A 83 -7.19 6.64 -2.73
N SER A 84 -7.69 5.75 -1.85
CA SER A 84 -6.95 4.57 -1.40
C SER A 84 -7.67 3.28 -1.77
N HIS A 85 -6.88 2.28 -2.14
CA HIS A 85 -7.35 0.93 -2.47
C HIS A 85 -6.57 -0.08 -1.64
N LEU A 86 -7.28 -0.82 -0.81
CA LEU A 86 -6.70 -1.97 -0.12
C LEU A 86 -6.76 -3.20 -1.04
N MET A 87 -5.60 -3.76 -1.35
CA MET A 87 -5.46 -4.90 -2.23
C MET A 87 -5.02 -6.12 -1.44
N ALA A 88 -5.80 -7.20 -1.60
CA ALA A 88 -5.57 -8.50 -1.00
C ALA A 88 -4.20 -9.08 -1.41
N PRO A 89 -3.64 -9.99 -0.59
CA PRO A 89 -2.42 -10.68 -0.95
C PRO A 89 -2.71 -11.60 -2.15
N ASN A 90 -1.70 -11.88 -2.96
CA ASN A 90 -1.81 -12.94 -3.97
C ASN A 90 -1.46 -14.30 -3.34
N GLU A 91 -0.16 -14.55 -3.15
CA GLU A 91 0.40 -15.84 -2.70
C GLU A 91 1.37 -15.67 -1.51
N SER A 92 1.53 -14.43 -1.07
CA SER A 92 2.41 -13.99 0.01
C SER A 92 1.56 -13.34 1.09
N PRO A 93 1.96 -13.30 2.37
CA PRO A 93 1.22 -12.57 3.42
C PRO A 93 1.29 -11.03 3.27
N MET A 94 1.65 -10.54 2.08
CA MET A 94 1.91 -9.13 1.79
C MET A 94 0.69 -8.48 1.15
N MET A 95 0.06 -7.60 1.90
CA MET A 95 -1.01 -6.70 1.47
C MET A 95 -0.41 -5.47 0.77
N HIS A 96 -1.24 -4.81 -0.05
CA HIS A 96 -0.87 -3.55 -0.68
C HIS A 96 -1.94 -2.49 -0.42
N ILE A 97 -1.54 -1.27 -0.06
CA ILE A 97 -2.40 -0.08 -0.17
C ILE A 97 -1.91 0.69 -1.39
N VAL A 98 -2.77 0.88 -2.38
CA VAL A 98 -2.52 1.78 -3.52
C VAL A 98 -3.18 3.12 -3.22
N LEU A 99 -2.44 4.20 -3.39
CA LEU A 99 -2.86 5.55 -3.05
C LEU A 99 -2.64 6.49 -4.25
N ASP A 100 -3.73 7.07 -4.74
CA ASP A 100 -3.73 7.98 -5.88
C ASP A 100 -3.78 9.42 -5.40
N LEU A 101 -2.62 10.04 -5.26
CA LEU A 101 -2.49 11.42 -4.82
C LEU A 101 -2.93 12.40 -5.90
N TYR A 102 -3.67 13.41 -5.49
CA TYR A 102 -4.24 14.47 -6.33
C TYR A 102 -5.25 14.00 -7.38
N SER A 103 -5.88 12.85 -7.14
CA SER A 103 -6.82 12.25 -8.09
C SER A 103 -8.14 13.00 -8.24
N LYS A 104 -8.58 13.78 -7.23
CA LYS A 104 -9.79 14.60 -7.32
C LYS A 104 -9.54 15.88 -8.13
N THR A 105 -8.36 16.48 -8.01
CA THR A 105 -7.99 17.66 -8.81
C THR A 105 -7.39 17.33 -10.17
N SER A 106 -6.96 16.08 -10.39
CA SER A 106 -6.43 15.58 -11.66
C SER A 106 -7.10 14.24 -12.04
N PRO A 107 -8.36 14.25 -12.48
CA PRO A 107 -9.08 13.03 -12.84
C PRO A 107 -8.60 12.43 -14.18
N ASP A 108 -8.20 13.26 -15.14
CA ASP A 108 -7.92 12.85 -16.53
C ASP A 108 -6.44 12.54 -16.80
N VAL A 109 -5.75 11.96 -15.83
CA VAL A 109 -4.32 11.67 -15.98
C VAL A 109 -4.09 10.47 -16.89
N ASP A 110 -3.02 10.52 -17.67
CA ASP A 110 -2.48 9.35 -18.35
C ASP A 110 -1.82 8.44 -17.30
N VAL A 111 -2.55 7.40 -16.88
CA VAL A 111 -2.15 6.47 -15.81
C VAL A 111 -0.82 5.77 -16.11
N ASP A 112 -0.46 5.58 -17.38
CA ASP A 112 0.81 4.99 -17.79
C ASP A 112 1.99 5.94 -17.58
N LYS A 113 1.74 7.24 -17.54
CA LYS A 113 2.74 8.29 -17.27
C LYS A 113 2.79 8.74 -15.82
N VAL A 114 1.78 8.41 -15.01
CA VAL A 114 1.77 8.71 -13.58
C VAL A 114 3.00 8.09 -12.90
N GLU A 115 3.68 8.87 -12.06
CA GLU A 115 4.82 8.39 -11.27
C GLU A 115 4.36 7.34 -10.26
N TYR A 116 5.05 6.19 -10.22
CA TYR A 116 4.84 5.17 -9.20
C TYR A 116 5.96 5.23 -8.16
N GLN A 117 5.59 5.23 -6.88
CA GLN A 117 6.54 5.04 -5.79
C GLN A 117 6.08 3.88 -4.91
N VAL A 118 6.97 2.94 -4.65
CA VAL A 118 6.66 1.75 -3.85
C VAL A 118 7.44 1.82 -2.55
N PHE A 119 6.76 1.59 -1.44
CA PHE A 119 7.35 1.55 -0.11
C PHE A 119 7.11 0.21 0.54
N GLN A 120 8.16 -0.40 1.08
CA GLN A 120 8.03 -1.48 2.04
C GLN A 120 7.75 -0.85 3.41
N VAL A 121 6.64 -1.24 4.01
CA VAL A 121 6.23 -0.79 5.34
C VAL A 121 6.59 -1.87 6.35
N LYS A 122 7.25 -1.47 7.43
CA LYS A 122 7.59 -2.32 8.57
C LYS A 122 7.06 -1.66 9.83
N LYS A 123 6.42 -2.44 10.70
CA LYS A 123 6.06 -1.98 12.04
C LYS A 123 7.22 -2.27 12.99
N ARG A 124 7.74 -1.25 13.67
CA ARG A 124 8.71 -1.40 14.76
C ARG A 124 8.10 -0.83 16.04
N LYS A 125 7.87 -1.72 17.01
CA LYS A 125 7.09 -1.40 18.21
C LYS A 125 5.70 -0.88 17.78
N ASP A 126 5.41 0.40 18.04
CA ASP A 126 4.13 1.05 17.75
C ASP A 126 4.21 2.07 16.60
N GLU A 127 5.32 2.09 15.85
CA GLU A 127 5.51 3.01 14.74
C GLU A 127 5.71 2.29 13.40
N PHE A 128 5.28 2.94 12.32
CA PHE A 128 5.52 2.48 10.95
C PHE A 128 6.75 3.16 10.35
N GLU A 129 7.64 2.35 9.80
CA GLU A 129 8.79 2.76 8.99
C GLU A 129 8.53 2.48 7.52
N PHE A 130 9.07 3.34 6.66
CA PHE A 130 8.90 3.28 5.22
C PHE A 130 10.27 3.21 4.55
N GLU A 131 10.46 2.16 3.75
CA GLU A 131 11.64 1.94 2.94
C GLU A 131 11.24 2.03 1.47
N ARG A 132 11.72 3.07 0.77
CA ARG A 132 11.44 3.23 -0.66
C ARG A 132 12.13 2.11 -1.45
N LEU A 133 11.36 1.42 -2.28
CA LEU A 133 11.87 0.37 -3.16
C LEU A 133 12.30 0.94 -4.52
N ASN A 134 13.05 0.11 -5.26
CA ASN A 134 13.62 0.48 -6.55
C ASN A 134 12.59 0.41 -7.70
N GLU A 135 13.05 0.80 -8.88
CA GLU A 135 12.23 0.86 -10.10
C GLU A 135 11.65 -0.50 -10.52
N ALA A 136 12.32 -1.62 -10.22
CA ALA A 136 11.79 -2.95 -10.50
C ALA A 136 10.51 -3.22 -9.69
N ALA A 137 10.47 -2.79 -8.43
CA ALA A 137 9.26 -2.84 -7.61
C ALA A 137 8.16 -1.94 -8.18
N CYS A 138 8.50 -0.75 -8.68
CA CYS A 138 7.53 0.14 -9.34
C CYS A 138 6.92 -0.51 -10.60
N ARG A 139 7.74 -1.13 -11.45
CA ARG A 139 7.25 -1.85 -12.65
C ARG A 139 6.32 -3.02 -12.27
N GLN A 140 6.66 -3.78 -11.24
CA GLN A 140 5.82 -4.86 -10.74
C GLN A 140 4.49 -4.34 -10.19
N ALA A 141 4.53 -3.26 -9.40
CA ALA A 141 3.33 -2.63 -8.85
C ALA A 141 2.41 -2.11 -9.95
N ARG A 142 2.96 -1.47 -10.99
CA ARG A 142 2.20 -1.01 -12.16
C ARG A 142 1.55 -2.17 -12.90
N SER A 143 2.32 -3.21 -13.24
CA SER A 143 1.79 -4.42 -13.87
C SER A 143 0.64 -5.03 -13.06
N ARG A 144 0.77 -5.10 -11.73
CA ARG A 144 -0.29 -5.61 -10.85
C ARG A 144 -1.53 -4.71 -10.83
N CYS A 145 -1.37 -3.39 -10.79
CA CYS A 145 -2.50 -2.45 -10.86
C CYS A 145 -3.27 -2.61 -12.17
N ASN A 146 -2.56 -2.81 -13.29
CA ASN A 146 -3.17 -3.04 -14.60
C ASN A 146 -3.92 -4.37 -14.66
N VAL A 147 -3.33 -5.46 -14.15
CA VAL A 147 -3.96 -6.80 -14.11
C VAL A 147 -5.23 -6.81 -13.25
N LEU A 148 -5.24 -6.04 -12.15
CA LEU A 148 -6.36 -6.00 -11.21
C LEU A 148 -7.36 -4.87 -11.50
N ASP A 149 -7.19 -4.18 -12.63
CA ASP A 149 -8.02 -3.07 -13.08
C ASP A 149 -8.24 -2.02 -11.96
N VAL A 150 -7.12 -1.55 -11.40
CA VAL A 150 -7.10 -0.51 -10.37
C VAL A 150 -7.23 0.85 -11.07
N VAL A 151 -8.48 1.27 -11.22
CA VAL A 151 -8.88 2.55 -11.82
C VAL A 151 -8.35 3.72 -10.99
N TRP A 152 -7.77 4.71 -11.67
CA TRP A 152 -7.29 5.95 -11.04
C TRP A 152 -8.43 6.72 -10.37
N GLY A 153 -8.22 7.10 -9.11
CA GLY A 153 -9.15 7.99 -8.41
C GLY A 153 -10.53 7.41 -8.11
N ALA A 154 -10.69 6.09 -8.11
CA ALA A 154 -11.97 5.43 -7.84
C ALA A 154 -11.97 4.75 -6.46
N ASP A 155 -12.85 5.12 -5.54
CA ASP A 155 -12.91 4.42 -4.25
C ASP A 155 -13.56 3.03 -4.40
N ARG A 156 -12.78 1.94 -4.28
CA ARG A 156 -13.35 0.57 -4.20
C ARG A 156 -14.03 0.27 -2.86
N ARG A 157 -14.00 1.18 -1.88
CA ARG A 157 -14.81 1.07 -0.65
C ARG A 157 -16.29 1.35 -0.90
N GLN A 158 -16.65 1.87 -2.07
CA GLN A 158 -18.04 1.97 -2.51
C GLN A 158 -18.26 0.87 -3.55
N PRO A 159 -19.11 -0.13 -3.30
CA PRO A 159 -19.57 -1.01 -4.37
C PRO A 159 -20.19 -0.12 -5.44
N LYS A 160 -19.91 -0.41 -6.72
CA LYS A 160 -20.68 0.16 -7.83
C LYS A 160 -22.16 -0.10 -7.50
N GLU A 161 -22.92 0.93 -7.17
CA GLU A 161 -24.37 0.83 -7.24
C GLU A 161 -24.65 0.39 -8.67
N VAL A 162 -25.21 -0.81 -8.80
CA VAL A 162 -25.65 -1.32 -10.09
C VAL A 162 -26.78 -0.38 -10.48
N GLU A 163 -26.49 0.53 -11.41
CA GLU A 163 -27.46 1.40 -12.04
C GLU A 163 -28.45 0.48 -12.78
N GLY A 164 -29.49 0.09 -12.04
CA GLY A 164 -30.54 -0.77 -12.52
C GLY A 164 -31.32 0.00 -13.58
N ASP A 165 -31.16 -0.46 -14.81
CA ASP A 165 -32.00 -0.20 -15.97
C ASP A 165 -33.47 0.00 -15.53
N HIS A 166 -33.95 1.25 -15.54
CA HIS A 166 -35.37 1.56 -15.47
C HIS A 166 -35.74 2.29 -16.75
N PRO A 167 -36.52 1.64 -17.64
CA PRO A 167 -36.83 2.21 -18.94
C PRO A 167 -37.70 3.45 -18.78
N HIS A 168 -37.25 4.49 -19.48
CA HIS A 168 -37.99 5.69 -19.83
C HIS A 168 -39.44 5.34 -20.22
N THR A 169 -40.42 5.84 -19.47
CA THR A 169 -41.76 6.04 -20.02
C THR A 169 -42.10 7.52 -19.87
N GLN A 170 -41.94 8.24 -20.97
CA GLN A 170 -42.56 9.54 -21.17
C GLN A 170 -44.07 9.35 -21.08
N ASN A 171 -44.75 10.22 -20.34
CA ASN A 171 -46.10 10.59 -20.70
C ASN A 171 -46.27 12.10 -20.50
N THR A 172 -46.48 12.76 -21.63
CA THR A 172 -46.65 14.19 -21.81
C THR A 172 -48.13 14.47 -22.05
N ALA A 173 -48.69 15.49 -21.37
CA ALA A 173 -49.83 16.36 -21.71
C ALA A 173 -50.62 16.70 -20.42
N GLN A 174 -50.61 17.93 -19.89
CA GLN A 174 -51.34 19.14 -20.36
C GLN A 174 -52.86 18.85 -20.31
N SER A 175 -53.69 19.51 -19.49
CA SER A 175 -53.95 20.96 -19.42
C SER A 175 -55.01 21.30 -18.33
N SER A 176 -54.84 22.48 -17.73
CA SER A 176 -55.82 23.48 -17.23
C SER A 176 -57.24 23.11 -16.73
N ASP A 177 -57.59 23.73 -15.60
CA ASP A 177 -58.74 24.65 -15.37
C ASP A 177 -59.54 24.41 -14.07
N THR A 178 -59.41 25.39 -13.17
CA THR A 178 -60.49 26.19 -12.54
C THR A 178 -61.76 25.48 -12.04
N SER A 179 -61.99 25.49 -10.71
CA SER A 179 -63.08 26.30 -10.10
C SER A 179 -63.23 26.07 -8.60
N VAL A 180 -63.69 27.17 -7.99
CA VAL A 180 -64.05 27.44 -6.60
C VAL A 180 -65.30 26.65 -6.18
N SER A 181 -65.34 26.19 -4.93
CA SER A 181 -66.42 26.38 -3.93
C SER A 181 -66.12 25.61 -2.65
#